data_AF-A0A520I3R0-F1
#
_entry.id   AF-A0A520I3R0-F1
#
_cell.length_a   1.000
_cell.length_b   1.000
_cell.length_c   1.000
_cell.angle_alpha   90.00
_cell.angle_beta   90.00
_cell.angle_gamma   90.00
#
_symmetry.space_group_name_H-M   'P 1'
#
loop_
_entity.id
_entity.type
_entity.pdbx_description
1 polymer ?
#
loop_
_entity_poly.entity_id
_entity_poly.type
_entity_poly.pdbx_seq_one_letter_code
_entity_poly.pdbx_strand_id
1 'polypeptide(L)'
;MIKTVYRVATATLFLAATLVTTVKAQTAITPSTALKSYLNNGDQTYRWDLKDTQIIDDVTVYHVLLTSQKWREHIWTHQLSILVPKQRKHDGALLFVTGGSVNKEGRPNWSNKEDESIKGFSRMATQNSAIVAVLKQTPNQPLYNGLTEDALISFT
;
A
#
# COMPACT_ATOMS: atom_id res chain seq x y z
N MET A 1 34.65 23.83 69.96
CA MET A 1 33.94 24.11 68.69
C MET A 1 33.95 22.84 67.82
N ILE A 2 32.76 22.24 67.60
CA ILE A 2 32.32 21.40 66.44
C ILE A 2 33.19 20.15 66.11
N LYS A 3 32.71 18.91 65.87
CA LYS A 3 31.52 18.42 65.13
C LYS A 3 31.14 17.00 65.58
N THR A 4 29.85 16.82 65.84
CA THR A 4 29.12 15.54 65.80
C THR A 4 29.25 14.91 64.41
N VAL A 5 29.65 13.64 64.33
CA VAL A 5 29.66 12.88 63.08
C VAL A 5 28.50 11.88 63.11
N TYR A 6 27.43 12.22 62.41
CA TYR A 6 26.31 11.32 62.14
C TYR A 6 26.74 10.28 61.10
N ARG A 7 26.64 8.99 61.44
CA ARG A 7 26.75 7.90 60.48
C ARG A 7 25.48 7.87 59.62
N VAL A 8 25.56 8.38 58.41
CA VAL A 8 24.51 8.22 57.40
C VAL A 8 24.64 6.80 56.84
N ALA A 9 23.70 5.92 57.17
CA ALA A 9 23.57 4.63 56.52
C ALA A 9 22.93 4.85 55.14
N THR A 10 23.72 4.80 54.08
CA THR A 10 23.21 4.80 52.70
C THR A 10 22.64 3.43 52.37
N ALA A 11 21.33 3.32 52.33
CA ALA A 11 20.62 2.16 51.78
C ALA A 11 20.64 2.26 50.25
N THR A 12 21.33 1.34 49.57
CA THR A 12 21.30 1.21 48.11
C THR A 12 20.36 0.06 47.75
N LEU A 13 19.12 0.39 47.39
CA LEU A 13 18.14 -0.58 46.90
C LEU A 13 18.42 -0.82 45.41
N PHE A 14 19.05 -1.94 45.06
CA PHE A 14 19.19 -2.38 43.67
C PHE A 14 17.83 -2.85 43.15
N LEU A 15 17.16 -2.03 42.34
CA LEU A 15 15.97 -2.44 41.59
C LEU A 15 16.43 -3.28 40.39
N ALA A 16 16.41 -4.60 40.55
CA ALA A 16 16.64 -5.53 39.44
C ALA A 16 15.42 -5.51 38.51
N ALA A 17 15.43 -4.63 37.51
CA ALA A 17 14.46 -4.67 36.42
C ALA A 17 14.78 -5.88 35.53
N THR A 18 14.07 -6.99 35.73
CA THR A 18 14.12 -8.13 34.81
C THR A 18 13.50 -7.71 33.48
N LEU A 19 14.36 -7.43 32.49
CA LEU A 19 13.96 -7.34 31.09
C LEU A 19 13.48 -8.74 30.65
N VAL A 20 12.17 -8.97 30.65
CA VAL A 20 11.58 -10.13 29.98
C VAL A 20 11.65 -9.84 28.49
N THR A 21 12.74 -10.25 27.84
CA THR A 21 12.83 -10.25 26.38
C THR A 21 11.96 -11.39 25.87
N THR A 22 10.71 -11.08 25.50
CA THR A 22 9.87 -12.02 24.75
C THR A 22 10.47 -12.21 23.36
N VAL A 23 11.33 -13.21 23.21
CA VAL A 23 11.77 -13.69 21.90
C VAL A 23 10.57 -14.35 21.24
N LYS A 24 9.88 -13.62 20.35
CA LYS A 24 8.87 -14.25 19.48
C LYS A 24 9.61 -15.23 18.60
N ALA A 25 9.40 -16.53 18.80
CA ALA A 25 9.87 -17.54 17.88
C ALA A 25 9.31 -17.23 16.49
N GLN A 26 10.18 -16.91 15.55
CA GLN A 26 9.80 -16.71 14.15
C GLN A 26 9.32 -18.06 13.62
N THR A 27 8.01 -18.22 13.42
CA THR A 27 7.47 -19.42 12.76
C THR A 27 8.14 -19.56 11.40
N ALA A 28 8.75 -20.71 11.12
CA ALA A 28 9.38 -20.98 9.84
C ALA A 28 8.36 -20.79 8.70
N ILE A 29 8.75 -20.04 7.66
CA ILE A 29 7.88 -19.78 6.52
C ILE A 29 7.82 -21.04 5.67
N THR A 30 6.63 -21.63 5.56
CA THR A 30 6.35 -22.73 4.62
C THR A 30 5.68 -22.18 3.36
N PRO A 31 5.61 -22.96 2.26
CA PRO A 31 4.84 -22.56 1.08
C PRO A 31 3.38 -22.20 1.41
N SER A 32 2.72 -22.94 2.31
CA SER A 32 1.33 -22.67 2.71
C SER A 32 1.17 -21.37 3.52
N THR A 33 2.22 -20.91 4.19
CA THR A 33 2.21 -19.64 4.94
C THR A 33 2.91 -18.49 4.22
N ALA A 34 3.54 -18.74 3.07
CA ALA A 34 4.43 -17.78 2.40
C ALA A 34 3.74 -16.44 2.11
N LEU A 35 2.54 -16.49 1.51
CA LEU A 35 1.77 -15.27 1.22
C LEU A 35 1.39 -14.52 2.50
N LYS A 36 0.86 -15.23 3.50
CA LYS A 36 0.49 -14.61 4.78
C LYS A 36 1.70 -13.99 5.47
N SER A 37 2.85 -14.66 5.44
CA SER A 37 4.10 -14.12 5.99
C SER A 37 4.58 -12.90 5.21
N TYR A 38 4.46 -12.92 3.88
CA TYR A 38 4.82 -11.79 3.03
C TYR A 38 3.95 -10.56 3.32
N LEU A 39 2.62 -10.74 3.45
CA LEU A 39 1.70 -9.67 3.82
C LEU A 39 1.95 -9.12 5.23
N ASN A 40 2.56 -9.91 6.11
CA ASN A 40 2.90 -9.53 7.50
C ASN A 40 4.41 -9.26 7.68
N ASN A 41 5.12 -8.88 6.62
CA ASN A 41 6.57 -8.62 6.65
C ASN A 41 6.96 -7.31 7.37
N GLY A 42 5.99 -6.54 7.89
CA GLY A 42 6.22 -5.27 8.57
C GLY A 42 6.37 -4.06 7.65
N ASP A 43 5.99 -4.18 6.38
CA ASP A 43 5.95 -3.05 5.45
C ASP A 43 4.95 -1.97 5.92
N GLN A 44 5.46 -0.76 6.16
CA GLN A 44 4.69 0.41 6.60
C GLN A 44 4.44 1.42 5.47
N THR A 45 4.76 1.06 4.22
CA THR A 45 4.69 2.01 3.10
C THR A 45 3.29 2.17 2.53
N TYR A 46 2.38 1.24 2.82
CA TYR A 46 0.99 1.33 2.39
C TYR A 46 0.36 2.66 2.84
N ARG A 47 -0.09 3.44 1.86
CA ARG A 47 -0.79 4.71 2.07
C ARG A 47 -1.50 5.12 0.80
N TRP A 48 -2.45 6.02 0.93
CA TRP A 48 -3.16 6.55 -0.22
C TRP A 48 -3.51 8.02 -0.03
N ASP A 49 -3.56 8.75 -1.15
CA ASP A 49 -3.98 10.15 -1.19
C ASP A 49 -5.10 10.31 -2.22
N LEU A 50 -6.22 10.94 -1.84
CA LEU A 50 -7.23 11.35 -2.81
C LEU A 50 -6.67 12.50 -3.64
N LYS A 51 -6.57 12.32 -4.96
CA LYS A 51 -6.05 13.33 -5.88
C LYS A 51 -7.15 14.19 -6.49
N ASP A 52 -8.23 13.55 -6.89
CA ASP A 52 -9.32 14.22 -7.60
C ASP A 52 -10.63 13.45 -7.42
N THR A 53 -11.73 14.15 -7.61
CA THR A 53 -13.06 13.54 -7.68
C THR A 53 -13.79 14.16 -8.86
N GLN A 54 -14.41 13.32 -9.67
CA GLN A 54 -15.23 13.78 -10.79
C GLN A 54 -16.51 12.94 -10.87
N ILE A 55 -17.51 13.49 -11.55
CA ILE A 55 -18.76 12.80 -11.85
C ILE A 55 -18.77 12.53 -13.35
N ILE A 56 -18.97 11.27 -13.72
CA ILE A 56 -19.18 10.86 -15.12
C ILE A 56 -20.58 10.23 -15.16
N ASP A 57 -21.51 10.90 -15.82
CA ASP A 57 -22.93 10.57 -15.78
C ASP A 57 -23.46 10.54 -14.33
N ASP A 58 -23.97 9.41 -13.85
CA ASP A 58 -24.42 9.18 -12.46
C ASP A 58 -23.38 8.41 -11.61
N VAL A 59 -22.13 8.36 -12.03
CA VAL A 59 -21.04 7.65 -11.34
C VAL A 59 -20.05 8.63 -10.75
N THR A 60 -19.81 8.53 -9.44
CA THR A 60 -18.72 9.27 -8.79
C THR A 60 -17.41 8.51 -8.96
N VAL A 61 -16.41 9.17 -9.52
CA VAL A 61 -15.07 8.61 -9.74
C VAL A 61 -14.08 9.28 -8.81
N TYR A 62 -13.47 8.49 -7.92
CA TYR A 62 -12.38 8.91 -7.05
C TYR A 62 -11.04 8.49 -7.66
N HIS A 63 -10.16 9.44 -7.89
CA HIS A 63 -8.80 9.20 -8.35
C HIS A 63 -7.85 9.23 -7.15
N VAL A 64 -7.20 8.10 -6.89
CA VAL A 64 -6.40 7.86 -5.69
C VAL A 64 -4.97 7.54 -6.08
N LEU A 65 -4.01 8.26 -5.50
CA LEU A 65 -2.60 7.84 -5.54
C LEU A 65 -2.42 6.78 -4.47
N LEU A 66 -2.23 5.53 -4.88
CA LEU A 66 -2.01 4.41 -3.96
C LEU A 66 -0.51 4.08 -3.92
N THR A 67 0.09 4.06 -2.73
CA THR A 67 1.32 3.28 -2.50
C THR A 67 0.91 1.93 -1.95
N SER A 68 1.17 0.86 -2.70
CA SER A 68 0.71 -0.49 -2.35
C SER A 68 1.65 -1.15 -1.35
N GLN A 69 2.96 -1.10 -1.65
CA GLN A 69 4.00 -1.77 -0.88
C GLN A 69 5.40 -1.29 -1.28
N LYS A 70 6.39 -1.69 -0.49
CA LYS A 70 7.79 -1.77 -0.85
C LYS A 70 8.08 -3.18 -1.35
N TRP A 71 8.26 -3.32 -2.66
CA TRP A 71 8.72 -4.57 -3.26
C TRP A 71 10.23 -4.52 -3.44
N ARG A 72 10.95 -5.33 -2.66
CA ARG A 72 12.41 -5.27 -2.54
C ARG A 72 12.88 -3.85 -2.17
N GLU A 73 13.67 -3.18 -3.00
CA GLU A 73 14.12 -1.80 -2.83
C GLU A 73 13.15 -0.75 -3.40
N HIS A 74 12.12 -1.16 -4.15
CA HIS A 74 11.24 -0.27 -4.89
C HIS A 74 9.93 0.04 -4.14
N ILE A 75 9.57 1.32 -4.06
CA ILE A 75 8.24 1.74 -3.61
C ILE A 75 7.28 1.70 -4.80
N TRP A 76 6.25 0.87 -4.72
CA TRP A 76 5.27 0.73 -5.78
C TRP A 76 4.12 1.72 -5.58
N THR A 77 3.93 2.61 -6.56
CA THR A 77 2.82 3.56 -6.57
C THR A 77 1.95 3.44 -7.81
N HIS A 78 0.65 3.65 -7.65
CA HIS A 78 -0.37 3.35 -8.65
C HIS A 78 -1.38 4.49 -8.74
N GLN A 79 -1.91 4.69 -9.95
CA GLN A 79 -3.20 5.35 -10.12
C GLN A 79 -4.29 4.30 -9.87
N LEU A 80 -5.11 4.53 -8.84
CA LEU A 80 -6.33 3.77 -8.56
C LEU A 80 -7.55 4.64 -8.80
N SER A 81 -8.41 4.25 -9.73
CA SER A 81 -9.69 4.92 -9.97
C SER A 81 -10.83 4.07 -9.42
N ILE A 82 -11.60 4.62 -8.47
CA ILE A 82 -12.74 3.94 -7.84
C ILE A 82 -14.03 4.58 -8.37
N LEU A 83 -14.80 3.80 -9.13
CA LEU A 83 -16.05 4.22 -9.74
C LEU A 83 -17.21 3.69 -8.90
N VAL A 84 -17.94 4.61 -8.27
CA VAL A 84 -19.08 4.32 -7.40
C VAL A 84 -20.37 4.73 -8.11
N PRO A 85 -21.20 3.76 -8.54
CA PRO A 85 -22.48 4.09 -9.16
C PRO A 85 -23.47 4.61 -8.12
N LYS A 86 -24.41 5.44 -8.55
CA LYS A 86 -25.49 5.99 -7.72
C LYS A 86 -26.30 4.93 -6.97
N GLN A 87 -26.54 3.78 -7.60
CA GLN A 87 -27.18 2.63 -6.98
C GLN A 87 -26.17 1.49 -6.83
N ARG A 88 -26.04 0.97 -5.60
CA ARG A 88 -25.25 -0.22 -5.28
C ARG A 88 -26.16 -1.36 -4.83
N LYS A 89 -26.02 -2.52 -5.46
CA LYS A 89 -26.76 -3.75 -5.11
C LYS A 89 -25.84 -4.87 -4.61
N HIS A 90 -24.53 -4.63 -4.60
CA HIS A 90 -23.50 -5.60 -4.25
C HIS A 90 -22.45 -4.97 -3.34
N ASP A 91 -21.94 -5.76 -2.39
CA ASP A 91 -20.85 -5.37 -1.49
C ASP A 91 -19.46 -5.60 -2.11
N GLY A 92 -19.40 -6.36 -3.21
CA GLY A 92 -18.18 -6.61 -3.97
C GLY A 92 -17.86 -5.50 -4.98
N ALA A 93 -16.61 -5.50 -5.45
CA ALA A 93 -16.14 -4.64 -6.52
C ALA A 93 -15.49 -5.48 -7.63
N LEU A 94 -15.66 -5.06 -8.88
CA LEU A 94 -14.79 -5.53 -9.96
C LEU A 94 -13.44 -4.83 -9.84
N LEU A 95 -12.36 -5.58 -9.68
CA LEU A 95 -11.00 -5.07 -9.81
C LEU A 95 -10.51 -5.30 -11.24
N PHE A 96 -10.24 -4.22 -11.97
CA PHE A 96 -9.62 -4.26 -13.29
C PHE A 96 -8.17 -3.80 -13.20
N VAL A 97 -7.24 -4.69 -13.52
CA VAL A 97 -5.79 -4.42 -13.45
C VAL A 97 -5.28 -4.12 -14.85
N THR A 98 -4.54 -3.02 -15.00
CA THR A 98 -4.01 -2.60 -16.30
C THR A 98 -2.63 -1.95 -16.18
N GLY A 99 -2.01 -1.73 -17.33
CA GLY A 99 -0.70 -1.11 -17.45
C GLY A 99 -0.71 0.40 -17.22
N GLY A 100 0.38 1.02 -17.63
CA GLY A 100 0.68 2.43 -17.41
C GLY A 100 2.16 2.58 -17.13
N SER A 101 2.62 3.81 -16.94
CA SER A 101 4.02 4.11 -16.62
C SER A 101 4.12 4.96 -15.37
N VAL A 102 5.32 4.97 -14.79
CA VAL A 102 5.71 5.93 -13.76
C VAL A 102 6.73 6.92 -14.33
N ASN A 103 6.82 8.10 -13.72
CA ASN A 103 7.85 9.09 -14.02
C ASN A 103 9.17 8.76 -13.30
N LYS A 104 10.18 9.61 -13.47
CA LYS A 104 11.52 9.42 -12.88
C LYS A 104 11.50 9.43 -11.34
N GLU A 105 10.49 10.06 -10.75
CA GLU A 105 10.25 10.12 -9.31
C GLU A 105 9.44 8.92 -8.79
N GLY A 106 9.13 7.94 -9.64
CA GLY A 106 8.36 6.75 -9.30
C GLY A 106 6.88 7.03 -9.02
N ARG A 107 6.34 8.14 -9.52
CA ARG A 107 4.91 8.49 -9.46
C ARG A 107 4.18 8.08 -10.74
N PRO A 108 2.89 7.74 -10.69
CA PRO A 108 2.13 7.40 -11.89
C PRO A 108 2.15 8.57 -12.88
N ASN A 109 2.37 8.28 -14.15
CA ASN A 109 1.98 9.19 -15.23
C ASN A 109 0.46 9.10 -15.35
N TRP A 110 -0.23 10.12 -14.84
CA TRP A 110 -1.67 10.13 -14.71
C TRP A 110 -2.37 10.13 -16.07
N SER A 111 -3.45 9.37 -16.14
CA SER A 111 -4.32 9.36 -17.32
C SER A 111 -5.08 10.68 -17.41
N ASN A 112 -5.35 11.13 -18.63
CA ASN A 112 -6.17 12.33 -18.82
C ASN A 112 -7.60 12.10 -18.29
N LYS A 113 -8.26 13.15 -17.79
CA LYS A 113 -9.64 13.09 -17.30
C LYS A 113 -10.63 12.68 -18.39
N GLU A 114 -10.34 13.00 -19.65
CA GLU A 114 -11.14 12.59 -20.81
C GLU A 114 -10.81 11.20 -21.37
N ASP A 115 -10.09 10.35 -20.63
CA ASP A 115 -9.76 8.98 -21.06
C ASP A 115 -11.05 8.17 -21.34
N GLU A 116 -11.28 7.81 -22.60
CA GLU A 116 -12.49 7.06 -23.00
C GLU A 116 -12.66 5.72 -22.28
N SER A 117 -11.55 5.13 -21.78
CA SER A 117 -11.62 3.91 -20.98
C SER A 117 -12.38 4.12 -19.68
N ILE A 118 -12.26 5.29 -19.02
CA ILE A 118 -12.96 5.55 -17.75
C ILE A 118 -14.47 5.64 -17.95
N LYS A 119 -14.92 6.13 -19.11
CA LYS A 119 -16.35 6.14 -19.49
C LYS A 119 -16.88 4.72 -19.70
N GLY A 120 -16.06 3.84 -20.30
CA GLY A 120 -16.35 2.41 -20.41
C GLY A 120 -16.58 1.77 -19.03
N PHE A 121 -15.68 1.99 -18.08
CA PHE A 121 -15.83 1.48 -16.72
C PHE A 121 -17.00 2.11 -15.96
N SER A 122 -17.32 3.38 -16.21
CA SER A 122 -18.49 4.05 -15.60
C SER A 122 -19.80 3.36 -16.01
N ARG A 123 -19.95 3.05 -17.31
CA ARG A 123 -21.08 2.27 -17.81
C ARG A 123 -21.16 0.89 -17.17
N MET A 124 -20.02 0.21 -17.02
CA MET A 124 -19.95 -1.09 -16.37
C MET A 124 -20.39 -1.04 -14.91
N ALA A 125 -19.93 -0.04 -14.15
CA ALA A 125 -20.35 0.18 -12.75
C ALA A 125 -21.86 0.40 -12.64
N THR A 126 -22.43 1.20 -13.54
CA THR A 126 -23.86 1.51 -13.59
C THR A 126 -24.70 0.29 -13.94
N GLN A 127 -24.37 -0.42 -15.03
CA GLN A 127 -25.10 -1.58 -15.50
C GLN A 127 -25.17 -2.70 -14.45
N ASN A 128 -24.09 -2.88 -13.70
CA ASN A 128 -24.01 -3.93 -12.68
C ASN A 128 -24.45 -3.44 -11.28
N SER A 129 -24.73 -2.14 -11.10
CA SER A 129 -24.98 -1.54 -9.78
C SER A 129 -23.90 -1.96 -8.76
N ALA A 130 -22.64 -1.97 -9.18
CA ALA A 130 -21.50 -2.45 -8.42
C ALA A 130 -20.30 -1.52 -8.59
N ILE A 131 -19.40 -1.50 -7.60
CA ILE A 131 -18.18 -0.69 -7.68
C ILE A 131 -17.25 -1.29 -8.74
N VAL A 132 -16.61 -0.43 -9.51
CA VAL A 132 -15.48 -0.81 -10.36
C VAL A 132 -14.23 -0.09 -9.86
N ALA A 133 -13.16 -0.83 -9.60
CA ALA A 133 -11.85 -0.31 -9.22
C ALA A 133 -10.85 -0.61 -10.35
N VAL A 134 -10.26 0.43 -10.92
CA VAL A 134 -9.27 0.31 -11.99
C VAL A 134 -7.89 0.63 -11.42
N LEU A 135 -7.00 -0.36 -11.40
CA LEU A 135 -5.63 -0.24 -10.88
C LEU A 135 -4.63 -0.22 -12.03
N LYS A 136 -3.92 0.89 -12.21
CA LYS A 136 -2.87 1.05 -13.23
C LYS A 136 -1.47 0.78 -12.67
N GLN A 137 -0.45 0.78 -13.54
CA GLN A 137 0.95 0.51 -13.18
C GLN A 137 1.14 -0.87 -12.53
N THR A 138 0.45 -1.88 -13.06
CA THR A 138 0.70 -3.28 -12.71
C THR A 138 1.12 -4.03 -13.96
N PRO A 139 2.39 -4.46 -14.06
CA PRO A 139 3.50 -4.26 -13.10
C PRO A 139 4.00 -2.80 -12.98
N ASN A 140 4.63 -2.47 -11.84
CA ASN A 140 5.19 -1.14 -11.58
C ASN A 140 6.56 -1.00 -12.28
N GLN A 141 6.57 -0.36 -13.44
CA GLN A 141 7.69 -0.37 -14.39
C GLN A 141 8.01 1.04 -14.89
N PRO A 142 9.26 1.31 -15.33
CA PRO A 142 10.35 0.33 -15.58
C PRO A 142 11.14 -0.10 -14.33
N LEU A 143 11.83 -1.24 -14.41
CA LEU A 143 12.70 -1.81 -13.36
C LEU A 143 14.07 -2.20 -13.91
N TYR A 144 15.07 -2.39 -13.04
CA TYR A 144 16.43 -2.89 -13.39
C TYR A 144 17.08 -2.23 -14.61
N ASN A 145 17.42 -0.93 -14.53
CA ASN A 145 18.00 -0.13 -15.64
C ASN A 145 17.05 0.10 -16.82
N GLY A 146 15.76 0.31 -16.54
CA GLY A 146 14.81 0.76 -17.57
C GLY A 146 14.07 -0.36 -18.30
N LEU A 147 14.20 -1.62 -17.86
CA LEU A 147 13.52 -2.75 -18.48
C LEU A 147 12.00 -2.65 -18.26
N THR A 148 11.26 -3.07 -19.29
CA THR A 148 9.79 -3.15 -19.32
C THR A 148 9.36 -4.54 -19.79
N GLU A 149 8.19 -4.97 -19.33
CA GLU A 149 7.47 -6.21 -19.72
C GLU A 149 8.35 -7.37 -20.21
N ASP A 150 8.50 -7.55 -21.53
CA ASP A 150 9.23 -8.68 -22.14
C ASP A 150 10.69 -8.78 -21.67
N ALA A 151 11.36 -7.65 -21.51
CA ALA A 151 12.74 -7.62 -21.06
C ALA A 151 12.86 -7.98 -19.58
N LEU A 152 11.84 -7.66 -18.78
CA LEU A 152 11.78 -8.09 -17.38
C LEU A 152 11.45 -9.57 -17.25
N ILE A 153 10.57 -10.09 -18.08
CA ILE A 153 10.27 -11.54 -18.14
C ILE A 153 11.52 -12.33 -18.54
N SER A 154 12.33 -11.79 -19.47
CA SER A 154 13.57 -12.45 -19.91
C SER A 154 14.71 -12.36 -18.88
N PHE A 155 14.62 -11.43 -17.92
CA PHE A 155 15.68 -11.19 -16.93
C PHE A 155 15.60 -12.13 -15.72
N THR A 156 14.42 -12.70 -15.42
CA THR A 156 14.15 -13.51 -14.22
C THR A 156 13.85 -14.96 -14.55
#